data_AF-A0A7R9WSW2-F1
#
_entry.id   AF-A0A7R9WSW2-F1
#
_cell.length_a   1.000
_cell.length_b   1.000
_cell.length_c   1.000
_cell.angle_alpha   90.00
_cell.angle_beta   90.00
_cell.angle_gamma   90.00
#
_symmetry.space_group_name_H-M   'P 1'
#
loop_
_entity.id
_entity.type
_entity.pdbx_description
1 polymer ?
#
loop_
_entity_poly.entity_id
_entity_poly.type
_entity_poly.pdbx_seq_one_letter_code
_entity_poly.pdbx_strand_id
1 'polypeptide(L)'
;VEAMEETQGTQFLKQGRTQRSPTTDHPGNDRFTMPIVTNEQLLSASWQGQVDVLKQWRKQNPGADVNKIADCWGQTPLHEACMCGKVSFARHLIDSCNADITVTTNDGADPLLVACRNGQVECARYLIEECKANVGTEDDYGGTPFYYACRCRRLDCVEYLMKSGNARINSQNSHGETPFHMACRNGHMHCVRYMVEFGDADINCPDKDGHTCQLKR
;
A
#
# COMPACT_ATOMS: atom_id res chain seq x y z
N VAL A 1 7.35 -2.67 45.51
CA VAL A 1 8.50 -3.56 45.33
C VAL A 1 8.41 -4.13 43.91
N GLU A 2 8.67 -3.25 42.94
CA GLU A 2 9.85 -3.29 42.02
C GLU A 2 9.58 -4.26 40.86
N ALA A 3 9.65 -3.94 39.57
CA ALA A 3 10.36 -2.90 38.83
C ALA A 3 9.52 -2.49 37.57
N MET A 4 9.35 -1.19 37.31
CA MET A 4 10.07 -0.34 36.36
C MET A 4 9.67 -0.50 34.88
N GLU A 5 9.21 0.64 34.34
CA GLU A 5 8.84 0.97 32.97
C GLU A 5 9.95 0.68 31.96
N GLU A 6 9.59 0.33 30.72
CA GLU A 6 10.27 0.90 29.57
C GLU A 6 9.40 0.87 28.30
N THR A 7 9.11 2.08 27.83
CA THR A 7 8.40 2.43 26.62
C THR A 7 9.39 2.38 25.45
N GLN A 8 9.18 1.53 24.45
CA GLN A 8 9.93 1.66 23.18
C GLN A 8 9.05 2.31 22.12
N GLY A 9 9.16 3.63 22.09
CA GLY A 9 8.83 4.45 20.94
C GLY A 9 9.83 4.28 19.81
N THR A 10 9.37 4.68 18.63
CA THR A 10 10.14 5.01 17.42
C THR A 10 11.60 5.42 17.65
N GLN A 11 12.55 4.67 17.07
CA GLN A 11 13.86 5.20 16.75
C GLN A 11 14.33 4.73 15.37
N PHE A 12 14.59 5.74 14.53
CA PHE A 12 15.39 5.68 13.32
C PHE A 12 16.75 5.04 13.60
N LEU A 13 17.18 4.12 12.74
CA LEU A 13 18.60 3.87 12.48
C LEU A 13 18.86 3.97 10.98
N LYS A 14 19.33 5.16 10.58
CA LYS A 14 20.28 5.31 9.48
C LYS A 14 21.54 4.54 9.86
N GLN A 15 21.94 3.56 9.04
CA GLN A 15 23.30 3.00 8.95
C GLN A 15 23.23 1.96 7.81
N GLY A 16 24.08 1.91 6.80
CA GLY A 16 25.10 2.79 6.26
C GLY A 16 25.41 2.22 4.86
N ARG A 17 25.17 2.96 3.79
CA ARG A 17 25.61 2.55 2.45
C ARG A 17 27.07 2.94 2.30
N THR A 18 27.94 1.95 2.36
CA THR A 18 29.35 2.05 2.05
C THR A 18 29.55 2.63 0.65
N GLN A 19 30.46 3.60 0.57
CA GLN A 19 30.95 4.21 -0.67
C GLN A 19 31.73 3.18 -1.50
N ARG A 20 31.40 3.14 -2.80
CA ARG A 20 32.24 3.00 -4.02
C ARG A 20 33.42 2.02 -3.99
N SER A 21 33.69 1.30 -5.08
CA SER A 21 34.48 1.88 -6.19
C SER A 21 34.44 1.10 -7.52
N PRO A 22 34.86 1.76 -8.62
CA PRO A 22 34.42 1.52 -9.98
C PRO A 22 35.44 0.73 -10.82
N THR A 23 35.00 0.18 -11.94
CA THR A 23 35.92 -0.14 -13.05
C THR A 23 35.32 0.32 -14.36
N THR A 24 36.06 1.25 -14.96
CA THR A 24 35.92 1.85 -16.26
C THR A 24 36.22 0.86 -17.37
N ASP A 25 35.44 0.90 -18.44
CA ASP A 25 36.01 0.85 -19.78
C ASP A 25 35.23 1.81 -20.68
N HIS A 26 35.95 2.75 -21.30
CA HIS A 26 35.51 3.50 -22.48
C HIS A 26 36.65 3.35 -23.49
N PRO A 27 36.34 3.26 -24.79
CA PRO A 27 36.60 4.47 -25.57
C PRO A 27 35.55 4.74 -26.65
N GLY A 28 35.37 6.03 -26.97
CA GLY A 28 34.95 6.46 -28.31
C GLY A 28 33.57 7.11 -28.43
N ASN A 29 33.55 8.43 -28.21
CA ASN A 29 32.84 9.41 -29.04
C ASN A 29 31.37 9.12 -29.42
N ASP A 30 30.43 9.75 -28.72
CA ASP A 30 29.45 10.66 -29.35
C ASP A 30 28.67 11.44 -28.28
N ARG A 31 28.32 12.69 -28.60
CA ARG A 31 27.47 13.64 -27.85
C ARG A 31 26.48 12.93 -26.89
N PHE A 32 26.73 13.00 -25.58
CA PHE A 32 25.99 12.23 -24.57
C PHE A 32 24.52 12.66 -24.47
N THR A 33 23.73 11.90 -25.23
CA THR A 33 22.33 11.52 -25.06
C THR A 33 21.68 11.87 -23.71
N MET A 34 20.56 12.60 -23.79
CA MET A 34 19.55 12.71 -22.73
C MET A 34 19.25 11.31 -22.18
N PRO A 35 19.11 11.13 -20.85
CA PRO A 35 18.94 9.79 -20.29
C PRO A 35 17.65 9.18 -20.83
N ILE A 36 17.79 8.01 -21.44
CA ILE A 36 16.68 7.11 -21.77
C ILE A 36 16.00 6.82 -20.43
N VAL A 37 14.73 7.23 -20.28
CA VAL A 37 14.02 6.97 -19.03
C VAL A 37 13.69 5.48 -18.96
N THR A 38 14.49 4.73 -18.21
CA THR A 38 14.33 3.29 -18.00
C THR A 38 13.11 2.99 -17.13
N ASN A 39 12.63 1.75 -17.15
CA ASN A 39 11.58 1.27 -16.24
C ASN A 39 11.88 1.59 -14.77
N GLU A 40 13.16 1.51 -14.38
CA GLU A 40 13.64 1.87 -13.04
C GLU A 40 13.45 3.36 -12.71
N GLN A 41 13.66 4.25 -13.69
CA GLN A 41 13.40 5.68 -13.50
C GLN A 41 11.90 5.98 -13.35
N LEU A 42 11.03 5.27 -14.08
CA LEU A 42 9.58 5.43 -13.90
C LEU A 42 9.13 4.97 -12.52
N LEU A 43 9.63 3.83 -12.03
CA LEU A 43 9.35 3.34 -10.68
C LEU A 43 9.83 4.34 -9.62
N SER A 44 11.05 4.87 -9.77
CA SER A 44 11.58 5.93 -8.88
C SER A 44 10.74 7.22 -8.92
N ALA A 45 10.28 7.64 -10.11
CA ALA A 45 9.41 8.80 -10.27
C ALA A 45 8.04 8.59 -9.60
N SER A 46 7.55 7.35 -9.58
CA SER A 46 6.27 6.97 -8.96
C SER A 46 6.33 7.12 -7.44
N TRP A 47 7.41 6.63 -6.82
CA TRP A 47 7.65 6.83 -5.39
C TRP A 47 7.75 8.31 -5.01
N GLN A 48 8.38 9.12 -5.85
CA GLN A 48 8.59 10.55 -5.59
C GLN A 48 7.37 11.42 -5.97
N GLY A 49 6.47 10.92 -6.83
CA GLY A 49 5.31 11.65 -7.34
C GLY A 49 5.65 12.65 -8.45
N GLN A 50 6.70 12.41 -9.23
CA GLN A 50 7.19 13.32 -10.26
C GLN A 50 6.40 13.20 -11.57
N VAL A 51 5.24 13.87 -11.62
CA VAL A 51 4.33 13.83 -12.78
C VAL A 51 4.99 14.27 -14.10
N ASP A 52 5.92 15.22 -14.04
CA ASP A 52 6.60 15.70 -15.25
C ASP A 52 7.51 14.64 -15.86
N VAL A 53 8.19 13.86 -15.02
CA VAL A 53 9.00 12.72 -15.47
C VAL A 53 8.11 11.63 -16.07
N LEU A 54 6.94 11.36 -15.50
CA LEU A 54 5.95 10.46 -16.09
C LEU A 54 5.50 10.93 -17.48
N LYS A 55 5.16 12.22 -17.61
CA LYS A 55 4.76 12.82 -18.89
C LYS A 55 5.88 12.73 -19.93
N GLN A 56 7.11 12.99 -19.53
CA GLN A 56 8.28 12.86 -20.40
C GLN A 56 8.52 11.40 -20.81
N TRP A 57 8.47 10.47 -19.85
CA TRP A 57 8.61 9.04 -20.10
C TRP A 57 7.56 8.54 -21.11
N ARG A 58 6.30 8.95 -20.97
CA ARG A 58 5.22 8.57 -21.90
C ARG A 58 5.45 9.11 -23.31
N LYS A 59 5.96 10.33 -23.45
CA LYS A 59 6.33 10.90 -24.76
C LYS A 59 7.48 10.15 -25.42
N GLN A 60 8.45 9.69 -24.63
CA GLN A 60 9.61 8.93 -25.13
C GLN A 60 9.28 7.46 -25.43
N ASN A 61 8.28 6.90 -24.76
CA ASN A 61 7.88 5.50 -24.89
C ASN A 61 6.40 5.40 -25.34
N PRO A 62 6.06 5.87 -26.56
CA PRO A 62 4.70 5.79 -27.06
C PRO A 62 4.30 4.32 -27.21
N GLY A 63 3.17 3.94 -26.60
CA GLY A 63 2.66 2.57 -26.65
C GLY A 63 3.26 1.60 -25.62
N ALA A 64 4.21 2.04 -24.79
CA ALA A 64 4.65 1.23 -23.66
C ALA A 64 3.47 0.97 -22.70
N ASP A 65 3.36 -0.29 -22.26
CA ASP A 65 2.33 -0.75 -21.33
C ASP A 65 2.88 -0.61 -19.90
N VAL A 66 2.36 0.40 -19.16
CA VAL A 66 2.78 0.68 -17.78
C VAL A 66 2.48 -0.46 -16.83
N ASN A 67 1.56 -1.35 -17.18
CA ASN A 67 1.14 -2.48 -16.35
C ASN A 67 2.16 -3.63 -16.37
N LYS A 68 3.04 -3.66 -17.37
CA LYS A 68 4.13 -4.65 -17.48
C LYS A 68 5.43 -4.19 -16.83
N ILE A 69 5.46 -2.95 -16.36
CA ILE A 69 6.59 -2.39 -15.63
C ILE A 69 6.37 -2.72 -14.17
N ALA A 70 7.23 -3.54 -13.59
CA ALA A 70 7.16 -3.91 -12.19
C ALA A 70 8.56 -4.09 -11.58
N ASP A 71 8.65 -3.95 -10.27
CA ASP A 71 9.84 -4.29 -9.49
C ASP A 71 9.92 -5.81 -9.19
N CYS A 72 10.86 -6.23 -8.35
CA CYS A 72 11.04 -7.63 -7.98
C CYS A 72 9.92 -8.20 -7.08
N TRP A 73 9.05 -7.36 -6.52
CA TRP A 73 7.87 -7.76 -5.75
C TRP A 73 6.58 -7.72 -6.59
N GLY A 74 6.69 -7.47 -7.89
CA GLY A 74 5.55 -7.34 -8.79
C GLY A 74 4.84 -5.98 -8.68
N GLN A 75 5.45 -4.99 -8.02
CA GLN A 75 4.84 -3.68 -7.85
C GLN A 75 5.01 -2.83 -9.10
N THR A 76 3.88 -2.43 -9.67
CA THR A 76 3.82 -1.50 -10.79
C THR A 76 4.02 -0.05 -10.33
N PRO A 77 4.26 0.91 -11.25
CA PRO A 77 4.24 2.35 -10.95
C PRO A 77 3.02 2.80 -10.14
N LEU A 78 1.85 2.20 -10.38
CA LEU A 78 0.62 2.54 -9.66
C LEU A 78 0.68 2.07 -8.20
N HIS A 79 1.20 0.87 -7.94
CA HIS A 79 1.43 0.38 -6.57
C HIS A 79 2.36 1.29 -5.80
N GLU A 80 3.50 1.69 -6.40
CA GLU A 80 4.47 2.59 -5.79
C GLU A 80 3.86 3.97 -5.44
N ALA A 81 3.08 4.53 -6.37
CA ALA A 81 2.36 5.78 -6.14
C ALA A 81 1.33 5.64 -5.00
N CYS A 82 0.58 4.54 -4.96
CA CYS A 82 -0.40 4.25 -3.92
C CYS A 82 0.23 3.98 -2.56
N MET A 83 1.38 3.32 -2.50
CA MET A 83 2.14 3.07 -1.28
C MET A 83 2.58 4.39 -0.63
N CYS A 84 3.01 5.34 -1.46
CA CYS A 84 3.65 6.57 -1.03
C CYS A 84 2.74 7.80 -1.05
N GLY A 85 1.44 7.60 -1.29
CA GLY A 85 0.42 8.64 -1.21
C GLY A 85 0.48 9.66 -2.35
N LYS A 86 1.03 9.28 -3.51
CA LYS A 86 1.23 10.19 -4.65
C LYS A 86 -0.02 10.26 -5.52
N VAL A 87 -1.11 10.80 -4.96
CA VAL A 87 -2.44 10.85 -5.60
C VAL A 87 -2.40 11.47 -6.99
N SER A 88 -1.73 12.61 -7.17
CA SER A 88 -1.62 13.27 -8.47
C SER A 88 -0.90 12.41 -9.51
N PHE A 89 0.09 11.64 -9.07
CA PHE A 89 0.82 10.71 -9.94
C PHE A 89 -0.03 9.49 -10.29
N ALA A 90 -0.67 8.87 -9.30
CA ALA A 90 -1.62 7.77 -9.49
C ALA A 90 -2.74 8.18 -10.47
N ARG A 91 -3.30 9.38 -10.31
CA ARG A 91 -4.31 9.93 -11.21
C ARG A 91 -3.80 10.05 -12.64
N HIS A 92 -2.60 10.58 -12.84
CA HIS A 92 -2.01 10.65 -14.18
C HIS A 92 -1.70 9.28 -14.78
N LEU A 93 -1.29 8.30 -13.98
CA LEU A 93 -1.08 6.93 -14.45
C LEU A 93 -2.38 6.31 -14.98
N ILE A 94 -3.47 6.44 -14.22
CA ILE A 94 -4.78 5.87 -14.60
C ILE A 94 -5.36 6.64 -15.79
N ASP A 95 -5.50 7.96 -15.66
CA ASP A 95 -6.23 8.79 -16.63
C ASP A 95 -5.45 8.98 -17.94
N SER A 96 -4.11 9.05 -17.90
CA SER A 96 -3.28 9.40 -19.06
C SER A 96 -2.40 8.27 -19.58
N CYS A 97 -2.14 7.25 -18.75
CA CYS A 97 -1.27 6.13 -19.12
C CYS A 97 -1.96 4.77 -19.12
N ASN A 98 -3.29 4.72 -18.88
CA ASN A 98 -4.07 3.49 -18.89
C ASN A 98 -3.57 2.44 -17.88
N ALA A 99 -3.11 2.90 -16.71
CA ALA A 99 -2.75 1.99 -15.63
C ALA A 99 -3.99 1.24 -15.14
N ASP A 100 -3.86 -0.08 -15.04
CA ASP A 100 -4.89 -0.99 -14.61
C ASP A 100 -4.88 -1.11 -13.08
N ILE A 101 -6.03 -0.82 -12.47
CA ILE A 101 -6.23 -0.86 -11.02
C ILE A 101 -6.43 -2.29 -10.48
N THR A 102 -6.47 -3.30 -11.35
CA THR A 102 -6.70 -4.71 -11.00
C THR A 102 -5.44 -5.56 -11.02
N VAL A 103 -4.33 -5.02 -11.54
CA VAL A 103 -3.03 -5.69 -11.52
C VAL A 103 -2.59 -5.85 -10.08
N THR A 104 -2.13 -7.05 -9.72
CA THR A 104 -1.69 -7.39 -8.37
C THR A 104 -0.17 -7.56 -8.29
N THR A 105 0.38 -7.31 -7.12
CA THR A 105 1.74 -7.69 -6.72
C THR A 105 1.90 -9.21 -6.60
N ASN A 106 3.12 -9.67 -6.28
CA ASN A 106 3.41 -11.09 -6.07
C ASN A 106 2.68 -11.72 -4.87
N ASP A 107 2.18 -10.92 -3.93
CA ASP A 107 1.33 -11.37 -2.81
C ASP A 107 -0.18 -11.24 -3.10
N GLY A 108 -0.56 -10.90 -4.34
CA GLY A 108 -1.96 -10.74 -4.74
C GLY A 108 -2.57 -9.39 -4.31
N ALA A 109 -1.77 -8.43 -3.85
CA ALA A 109 -2.28 -7.13 -3.44
C ALA A 109 -2.49 -6.19 -4.64
N ASP A 110 -3.69 -5.66 -4.77
CA ASP A 110 -4.01 -4.60 -5.73
C ASP A 110 -3.57 -3.20 -5.21
N PRO A 111 -3.62 -2.14 -6.05
CA PRO A 111 -3.25 -0.79 -5.64
C PRO A 111 -4.09 -0.22 -4.48
N LEU A 112 -5.35 -0.63 -4.34
CA LEU A 112 -6.21 -0.18 -3.24
C LEU A 112 -5.76 -0.77 -1.91
N LEU A 113 -5.48 -2.07 -1.89
CA LEU A 113 -4.97 -2.77 -0.73
C LEU A 113 -3.61 -2.18 -0.32
N VAL A 114 -2.71 -1.91 -1.26
CA VAL A 114 -1.44 -1.23 -1.00
C VAL A 114 -1.65 0.16 -0.39
N ALA A 115 -2.58 0.96 -0.91
CA ALA A 115 -2.91 2.27 -0.35
C ALA A 115 -3.41 2.16 1.10
N CYS A 116 -4.36 1.25 1.37
CA CYS A 116 -4.93 1.03 2.70
C CYS A 116 -3.92 0.47 3.71
N ARG A 117 -3.05 -0.46 3.29
CA ARG A 117 -1.94 -1.01 4.10
C ARG A 117 -0.98 0.11 4.56
N ASN A 118 -0.75 1.09 3.70
CA ASN A 118 0.16 2.21 3.97
C ASN A 118 -0.52 3.45 4.57
N GLY A 119 -1.85 3.45 4.72
CA GLY A 119 -2.60 4.56 5.30
C GLY A 119 -2.81 5.74 4.35
N GLN A 120 -2.69 5.51 3.05
CA GLN A 120 -2.83 6.56 2.04
C GLN A 120 -4.31 6.76 1.69
N VAL A 121 -5.06 7.34 2.63
CA VAL A 121 -6.52 7.50 2.52
C VAL A 121 -6.95 8.26 1.27
N GLU A 122 -6.18 9.26 0.85
CA GLU A 122 -6.47 10.05 -0.34
C GLU A 122 -6.33 9.24 -1.64
N CYS A 123 -5.34 8.32 -1.71
CA CYS A 123 -5.21 7.39 -2.81
C CYS A 123 -6.36 6.37 -2.80
N ALA A 124 -6.68 5.81 -1.62
CA ALA A 124 -7.79 4.87 -1.48
C ALA A 124 -9.12 5.51 -1.91
N ARG A 125 -9.36 6.76 -1.48
CA ARG A 125 -10.53 7.56 -1.86
C ARG A 125 -10.62 7.73 -3.37
N TYR A 126 -9.54 8.17 -4.01
CA TYR A 126 -9.52 8.32 -5.46
C TYR A 126 -9.83 7.00 -6.19
N LEU A 127 -9.19 5.90 -5.77
CA LEU A 127 -9.43 4.58 -6.37
C LEU A 127 -10.88 4.11 -6.21
N ILE A 128 -11.49 4.33 -5.06
CA ILE A 128 -12.85 3.87 -4.76
C ILE A 128 -13.90 4.76 -5.44
N GLU A 129 -13.80 6.07 -5.28
CA GLU A 129 -14.83 7.01 -5.72
C GLU A 129 -14.76 7.26 -7.22
N GLU A 130 -13.57 7.47 -7.77
CA GLU A 130 -13.39 7.85 -9.17
C GLU A 130 -13.13 6.64 -10.06
N CYS A 131 -12.32 5.67 -9.61
CA CYS A 131 -11.95 4.51 -10.42
C CYS A 131 -12.84 3.27 -10.17
N LYS A 132 -13.77 3.34 -9.20
CA LYS A 132 -14.68 2.24 -8.82
C LYS A 132 -13.95 0.95 -8.43
N ALA A 133 -12.81 1.07 -7.76
CA ALA A 133 -12.06 -0.06 -7.24
C ALA A 133 -12.93 -0.93 -6.31
N ASN A 134 -12.77 -2.25 -6.43
CA ASN A 134 -13.50 -3.20 -5.60
C ASN A 134 -12.89 -3.24 -4.19
N VAL A 135 -13.60 -2.73 -3.19
CA VAL A 135 -13.16 -2.71 -1.78
C VAL A 135 -13.18 -4.08 -1.09
N GLY A 136 -13.79 -5.09 -1.74
CA GLY A 136 -13.86 -6.46 -1.27
C GLY A 136 -12.83 -7.38 -1.93
N THR A 137 -11.79 -6.83 -2.56
CA THR A 137 -10.64 -7.60 -3.05
C THR A 137 -9.91 -8.26 -1.89
N GLU A 138 -9.29 -9.39 -2.19
CA GLU A 138 -8.55 -10.22 -1.24
C GLU A 138 -7.21 -10.55 -1.90
N ASP A 139 -6.14 -10.44 -1.12
CA ASP A 139 -4.82 -10.91 -1.53
C ASP A 139 -4.70 -12.44 -1.39
N ASP A 140 -3.52 -13.00 -1.68
CA ASP A 140 -3.30 -14.45 -1.64
C ASP A 140 -3.47 -15.04 -0.23
N TYR A 141 -3.50 -14.20 0.81
CA TYR A 141 -3.72 -14.57 2.19
C TYR A 141 -5.18 -14.39 2.64
N GLY A 142 -6.08 -13.94 1.75
CA GLY A 142 -7.46 -13.61 2.07
C GLY A 142 -7.62 -12.27 2.80
N GLY A 143 -6.59 -11.42 2.79
CA GLY A 143 -6.62 -10.12 3.43
C GLY A 143 -7.27 -9.06 2.55
N THR A 144 -8.28 -8.37 3.07
CA THR A 144 -8.95 -7.25 2.38
C THR A 144 -8.25 -5.90 2.62
N PRO A 145 -8.53 -4.85 1.83
CA PRO A 145 -8.06 -3.49 2.13
C PRO A 145 -8.39 -3.05 3.57
N PHE A 146 -9.58 -3.38 4.06
CA PHE A 146 -10.01 -3.07 5.43
C PHE A 146 -9.22 -3.86 6.49
N TYR A 147 -8.97 -5.15 6.22
CA TYR A 147 -8.11 -5.98 7.07
C TYR A 147 -6.72 -5.36 7.24
N TYR A 148 -6.09 -4.92 6.15
CA TYR A 148 -4.77 -4.30 6.21
C TYR A 148 -4.76 -2.92 6.87
N ALA A 149 -5.80 -2.10 6.66
CA ALA A 149 -5.95 -0.84 7.38
C ALA A 149 -6.01 -1.06 8.90
N CYS A 150 -6.76 -2.08 9.35
CA CYS A 150 -6.82 -2.47 10.76
C CYS A 150 -5.49 -3.01 11.27
N ARG A 151 -4.88 -3.98 10.57
CA ARG A 151 -3.61 -4.62 10.94
C ARG A 151 -2.45 -3.63 11.03
N CYS A 152 -2.42 -2.60 10.19
CA CYS A 152 -1.33 -1.63 10.12
C CYS A 152 -1.60 -0.30 10.85
N ARG A 153 -2.63 -0.23 11.71
CA ARG A 153 -3.00 0.97 12.50
C ARG A 153 -3.30 2.20 11.64
N ARG A 154 -4.01 2.03 10.53
CA ARG A 154 -4.36 3.11 9.59
C ARG A 154 -5.78 3.62 9.87
N LEU A 155 -5.94 4.35 10.97
CA LEU A 155 -7.26 4.80 11.43
C LEU A 155 -8.04 5.54 10.34
N ASP A 156 -7.41 6.51 9.65
CA ASP A 156 -8.09 7.29 8.60
C ASP A 156 -8.66 6.40 7.48
N CYS A 157 -7.92 5.34 7.08
CA CYS A 157 -8.41 4.36 6.11
C CYS A 157 -9.53 3.49 6.70
N VAL A 158 -9.42 3.09 7.98
CA VAL A 158 -10.46 2.32 8.69
C VAL A 158 -11.77 3.12 8.74
N GLU A 159 -11.71 4.39 9.12
CA GLU A 159 -12.88 5.28 9.15
C GLU A 159 -13.48 5.46 7.76
N TYR A 160 -12.64 5.75 6.77
CA TYR A 160 -13.08 5.98 5.39
C TYR A 160 -13.76 4.74 4.81
N LEU A 161 -13.15 3.56 4.94
CA LEU A 161 -13.70 2.31 4.43
C LEU A 161 -14.99 1.87 5.14
N MET A 162 -15.14 2.17 6.43
CA MET A 162 -16.42 1.95 7.12
C MET A 162 -17.50 2.92 6.62
N LYS A 163 -17.15 4.21 6.46
CA LYS A 163 -18.08 5.24 5.96
C LYS A 163 -18.50 5.00 4.51
N SER A 164 -17.65 4.38 3.68
CA SER A 164 -18.02 4.03 2.30
C SER A 164 -19.08 2.91 2.24
N GLY A 165 -19.24 2.12 3.31
CA GLY A 165 -20.32 1.14 3.46
C GLY A 165 -20.15 -0.15 2.63
N ASN A 166 -19.14 -0.24 1.78
CA ASN A 166 -18.91 -1.40 0.91
C ASN A 166 -17.83 -2.36 1.45
N ALA A 167 -17.09 -1.97 2.49
CA ALA A 167 -15.99 -2.77 3.02
C ALA A 167 -16.48 -4.02 3.75
N ARG A 168 -15.80 -5.16 3.52
CA ARG A 168 -16.06 -6.41 4.23
C ARG A 168 -15.40 -6.41 5.62
N ILE A 169 -16.03 -5.71 6.58
CA ILE A 169 -15.46 -5.47 7.92
C ILE A 169 -15.28 -6.74 8.78
N ASN A 170 -16.00 -7.82 8.45
CA ASN A 170 -15.99 -9.10 9.17
C ASN A 170 -15.38 -10.26 8.36
N SER A 171 -14.77 -9.98 7.19
CA SER A 171 -14.10 -11.02 6.40
C SER A 171 -13.00 -11.69 7.21
N GLN A 172 -12.93 -13.01 7.14
CA GLN A 172 -11.84 -13.78 7.71
C GLN A 172 -10.76 -14.01 6.65
N ASN A 173 -9.50 -13.84 7.03
CA ASN A 173 -8.39 -14.25 6.18
C ASN A 173 -8.26 -15.79 6.13
N SER A 174 -7.26 -16.28 5.40
CA SER A 174 -6.89 -17.70 5.33
C SER A 174 -6.60 -18.37 6.69
N HIS A 175 -6.43 -17.62 7.78
CA HIS A 175 -6.22 -18.11 9.15
C HIS A 175 -7.48 -18.01 10.02
N GLY A 176 -8.62 -17.58 9.46
CA GLY A 176 -9.84 -17.32 10.24
C GLY A 176 -9.81 -15.98 11.00
N GLU A 177 -8.76 -15.18 10.84
CA GLU A 177 -8.61 -13.93 11.58
C GLU A 177 -9.41 -12.81 10.91
N THR A 178 -10.27 -12.15 11.67
CA THR A 178 -10.97 -10.94 11.23
C THR A 178 -10.08 -9.69 11.38
N PRO A 179 -10.41 -8.58 10.70
CA PRO A 179 -9.76 -7.28 10.93
C PRO A 179 -9.74 -6.88 12.42
N PHE A 180 -10.81 -7.25 13.16
CA PHE A 180 -10.92 -7.01 14.59
C PHE A 180 -9.88 -7.80 15.39
N HIS A 181 -9.67 -9.10 15.09
CA HIS A 181 -8.61 -9.90 15.72
C HIS A 181 -7.24 -9.23 15.59
N MET A 182 -6.90 -8.76 14.39
CA MET A 182 -5.62 -8.09 14.13
C MET A 182 -5.48 -6.76 14.87
N ALA A 183 -6.54 -5.94 14.87
CA ALA A 183 -6.52 -4.68 15.60
C ALA A 183 -6.33 -4.91 17.11
N CYS A 184 -6.96 -5.93 17.68
CA CYS A 184 -6.78 -6.29 19.08
C CYS A 184 -5.39 -6.87 19.38
N ARG A 185 -4.95 -7.86 18.61
CA ARG A 185 -3.68 -8.57 18.79
C ARG A 185 -2.49 -7.61 18.74
N ASN A 186 -2.55 -6.60 17.87
CA ASN A 186 -1.50 -5.60 17.72
C ASN A 186 -1.69 -4.36 18.63
N GLY A 187 -2.73 -4.34 19.47
CA GLY A 187 -2.99 -3.23 20.38
C GLY A 187 -3.35 -1.91 19.68
N HIS A 188 -4.08 -1.97 18.57
CA HIS A 188 -4.50 -0.79 17.80
C HIS A 188 -5.83 -0.24 18.32
N MET A 189 -5.84 0.20 19.58
CA MET A 189 -7.06 0.55 20.33
C MET A 189 -7.90 1.65 19.72
N HIS A 190 -7.33 2.55 18.91
CA HIS A 190 -8.14 3.53 18.18
C HIS A 190 -8.99 2.87 17.09
N CYS A 191 -8.42 1.94 16.31
CA CYS A 191 -9.18 1.17 15.33
C CYS A 191 -10.21 0.28 16.03
N VAL A 192 -9.84 -0.40 17.12
CA VAL A 192 -10.75 -1.24 17.90
C VAL A 192 -11.93 -0.44 18.44
N ARG A 193 -11.68 0.71 19.09
CA ARG A 193 -12.75 1.58 19.61
C ARG A 193 -13.67 2.06 18.49
N TYR A 194 -13.09 2.53 17.39
CA TYR A 194 -13.89 3.02 16.27
C TYR A 194 -14.76 1.90 15.67
N MET A 195 -14.23 0.69 15.51
CA MET A 195 -14.99 -0.47 15.03
C MET A 195 -16.12 -0.89 15.98
N VAL A 196 -15.93 -0.78 17.30
CA VAL A 196 -16.97 -1.10 18.30
C VAL A 196 -18.04 0.00 18.38
N GLU A 197 -17.64 1.26 18.24
CA GLU A 197 -18.54 2.41 18.41
C GLU A 197 -19.37 2.70 17.16
N PHE A 198 -18.79 2.49 15.97
CA PHE A 198 -19.39 2.90 14.70
C PHE A 198 -19.55 1.77 13.68
N GLY A 199 -19.09 0.55 13.97
CA GLY A 199 -19.14 -0.58 13.05
C GLY A 199 -19.96 -1.75 13.59
N ASP A 200 -20.47 -2.57 12.67
CA ASP A 200 -21.07 -3.88 12.97
C ASP A 200 -19.99 -4.97 13.06
N ALA A 201 -18.86 -4.65 13.68
CA ALA A 201 -17.74 -5.57 13.81
C ALA A 201 -18.12 -6.73 14.74
N ASP A 202 -18.00 -7.98 14.25
CA ASP A 202 -18.26 -9.16 15.08
C ASP A 202 -17.09 -9.40 16.04
N ILE A 203 -17.26 -8.94 17.28
CA ILE A 203 -16.27 -9.07 18.35
C ILE A 203 -16.16 -10.50 18.90
N ASN A 204 -17.11 -11.38 18.59
CA ASN A 204 -17.19 -12.75 19.11
C ASN A 204 -16.87 -13.81 18.06
N CYS A 205 -16.56 -13.40 16.82
CA CYS A 205 -16.12 -14.30 15.77
C CYS A 205 -14.84 -15.04 16.25
N PRO A 206 -14.80 -16.38 16.25
CA PRO A 206 -13.57 -17.12 16.56
C PRO A 206 -12.67 -17.25 15.33
N ASP A 207 -11.36 -17.21 15.55
CA ASP A 207 -10.37 -17.63 14.55
C ASP A 207 -10.35 -19.16 14.38
N LYS A 208 -9.45 -19.68 13.52
CA LYS A 208 -9.32 -21.13 13.28
C LYS A 208 -8.90 -21.93 14.52
N ASP A 209 -8.25 -21.29 15.48
CA ASP A 209 -7.82 -21.90 16.74
C ASP A 209 -8.89 -21.77 17.84
N GLY A 210 -10.02 -21.13 17.53
CA GLY A 210 -11.12 -20.91 18.47
C GLY A 210 -10.91 -19.71 19.39
N HIS A 211 -9.89 -18.89 19.16
CA HIS A 211 -9.67 -17.68 19.94
C HIS A 211 -10.56 -16.55 19.45
N THR A 212 -11.10 -15.79 20.40
CA THR A 212 -11.78 -14.51 20.15
C THR A 212 -10.91 -13.37 20.65
N CYS A 213 -11.02 -12.18 20.04
CA CYS A 213 -10.37 -11.00 20.59
C CYS A 213 -10.93 -10.70 22.00
N GLN A 214 -10.06 -10.71 23.01
CA GLN A 214 -10.39 -10.20 24.34
C GLN A 214 -9.93 -8.75 24.48
N LEU A 215 -10.88 -7.81 24.51
CA LEU A 215 -10.66 -6.46 25.00
C LEU A 215 -10.33 -6.54 26.51
N LYS A 216 -9.05 -6.47 26.88
CA LYS A 216 -8.67 -6.26 28.28
C LYS A 216 -9.19 -4.89 28.70
N ARG A 217 -10.24 -4.89 29.52
CA ARG A 217 -10.84 -3.71 30.13
C ARG A 217 -9.86 -2.97 31.02
#